data_AF-A0A968ZGE7-F1
#
_entry.id   AF-A0A968ZGE7-F1
#
_cell.length_a   1.000
_cell.length_b   1.000
_cell.length_c   1.000
_cell.angle_alpha   90.00
_cell.angle_beta   90.00
_cell.angle_gamma   90.00
#
_symmetry.space_group_name_H-M   'P 1'
#
loop_
_entity.id
_entity.type
_entity.pdbx_description
1 polymer ?
#
loop_
_entity_poly.entity_id
_entity_poly.type
_entity_poly.pdbx_seq_one_letter_code
_entity_poly.pdbx_strand_id
1 'polypeptide(L)'
;MPNRPSTAIRMVEPRIGFFATFSTGATLPNQAPTVSISSPANNASFSAGANITIQATASDSDGSVTKVEFYNGSTKLGEDSSSPYTYTWSNVSAGSYTLTAKAPT
;
A
#
# COMPACT_ATOMS: atom_id res chain seq x y z
N MET A 1 28.00 -23.77 77.39
CA MET A 1 28.03 -23.85 75.92
C MET A 1 27.44 -22.56 75.37
N PRO A 2 28.19 -21.71 74.64
CA PRO A 2 27.67 -20.44 74.13
C PRO A 2 26.76 -20.64 72.91
N ASN A 3 25.64 -19.91 72.90
CA ASN A 3 24.66 -19.81 71.83
C ASN A 3 25.31 -19.23 70.54
N ARG A 4 25.25 -19.91 69.39
CA ARG A 4 25.66 -19.32 68.10
C ARG A 4 24.54 -18.41 67.59
N PRO A 5 24.80 -17.14 67.25
CA PRO A 5 23.80 -16.31 66.60
C PRO A 5 23.51 -16.84 65.18
N SER A 6 22.23 -16.94 64.84
CA SER A 6 21.75 -17.23 63.48
C SER A 6 22.19 -16.12 62.52
N THR A 7 23.24 -16.38 61.73
CA THR A 7 23.62 -15.49 60.63
C THR A 7 22.53 -15.53 59.56
N ALA A 8 21.85 -14.40 59.38
CA ALA A 8 20.90 -14.17 58.32
C ALA A 8 21.57 -14.35 56.94
N ILE A 9 20.98 -15.20 56.10
CA ILE A 9 21.30 -15.29 54.66
C ILE A 9 20.85 -13.97 54.03
N ARG A 10 21.78 -13.07 53.75
CA ARG A 10 21.56 -12.00 52.77
C ARG A 10 21.80 -12.59 51.39
N MET A 11 20.72 -13.00 50.73
CA MET A 11 20.74 -13.18 49.29
C MET A 11 21.01 -11.79 48.68
N VAL A 12 22.18 -11.64 48.05
CA VAL A 12 22.45 -10.48 47.21
C VAL A 12 21.76 -10.79 45.89
N GLU A 13 20.63 -10.15 45.60
CA GLU A 13 19.98 -10.32 44.30
C GLU A 13 20.95 -9.90 43.19
N PRO A 14 21.10 -10.69 42.11
CA PRO A 14 21.85 -10.22 40.95
C PRO A 14 21.10 -9.00 40.39
N ARG A 15 21.72 -7.82 40.47
CA ARG A 15 21.24 -6.62 39.79
C ARG A 15 21.49 -6.74 38.29
N ILE A 16 20.81 -7.67 37.63
CA ILE A 16 20.71 -7.65 36.16
C ILE A 16 19.39 -6.96 35.83
N GLY A 17 19.42 -5.63 35.95
CA GLY A 17 18.46 -4.77 35.29
C GLY A 17 18.94 -4.52 33.87
N PHE A 18 18.67 -5.45 32.95
CA PHE A 18 18.79 -5.19 31.52
C PHE A 18 17.65 -5.87 30.78
N PHE A 19 16.45 -5.30 30.90
CA PHE A 19 15.41 -5.53 29.91
C PHE A 19 15.67 -4.57 28.76
N ALA A 20 16.64 -4.90 27.90
CA ALA A 20 16.53 -4.44 26.52
C ALA A 20 15.42 -5.28 25.90
N THR A 21 14.17 -4.81 25.96
CA THR A 21 13.23 -5.14 24.89
C THR A 21 13.84 -4.56 23.63
N PHE A 22 14.63 -5.37 22.93
CA PHE A 22 14.87 -5.16 21.53
C PHE A 22 13.51 -5.37 20.87
N SER A 23 12.73 -4.29 20.75
CA SER A 23 11.77 -4.23 19.66
C SER A 23 12.64 -4.21 18.41
N THR A 24 12.90 -5.39 17.86
CA THR A 24 13.45 -5.48 16.51
C THR A 24 12.32 -4.97 15.61
N GLY A 25 12.21 -3.64 15.51
CA GLY A 25 11.35 -2.94 14.57
C GLY A 25 11.88 -3.14 13.15
N ALA A 26 12.03 -4.41 12.76
CA ALA A 26 12.23 -4.79 11.39
C ALA A 26 10.90 -4.55 10.70
N THR A 27 10.69 -3.31 10.25
CA THR A 27 9.63 -2.99 9.30
C THR A 27 9.91 -3.82 8.05
N LEU A 28 8.98 -4.70 7.69
CA LEU A 28 9.05 -5.37 6.39
C LEU A 28 9.11 -4.29 5.29
N PRO A 29 9.83 -4.53 4.18
CA PRO A 29 9.84 -3.59 3.08
C PRO A 29 8.42 -3.43 2.53
N ASN A 30 7.95 -2.18 2.39
CA ASN A 30 6.63 -1.85 1.87
C ASN A 30 6.43 -2.45 0.46
N GLN A 31 5.33 -3.16 0.25
CA GLN A 31 4.95 -3.68 -1.05
C GLN A 31 4.19 -2.62 -1.86
N ALA A 32 4.45 -2.54 -3.17
CA ALA A 32 3.70 -1.65 -4.03
C ALA A 32 2.27 -2.16 -4.23
N PRO A 33 1.25 -1.28 -4.23
CA PRO A 33 -0.10 -1.68 -4.60
C PRO A 33 -0.15 -2.31 -6.00
N THR A 34 -1.07 -3.26 -6.15
CA THR A 34 -1.43 -3.85 -7.44
C THR A 34 -2.64 -3.13 -8.00
N VAL A 35 -2.62 -2.81 -9.30
CA VAL A 35 -3.71 -2.11 -9.99
C VAL A 35 -4.05 -2.84 -11.29
N SER A 36 -5.34 -2.96 -11.61
CA SER A 36 -5.81 -3.60 -12.84
C SER A 36 -6.95 -2.79 -13.46
N ILE A 37 -6.81 -2.47 -14.75
CA ILE A 37 -7.90 -1.86 -15.54
C ILE A 37 -8.85 -2.98 -15.97
N SER A 38 -10.12 -2.87 -15.60
CA SER A 38 -11.19 -3.82 -15.97
C SER A 38 -12.01 -3.34 -17.17
N SER A 39 -12.02 -2.03 -17.43
CA SER A 39 -12.62 -1.40 -18.61
C SER A 39 -11.80 -0.18 -19.01
N PRO A 40 -11.61 0.08 -20.32
CA PRO A 40 -12.03 -0.75 -21.45
C PRO A 40 -11.21 -2.05 -21.54
N ALA A 41 -11.76 -3.06 -22.24
CA ALA A 41 -11.02 -4.28 -22.53
C ALA A 41 -9.83 -3.99 -23.46
N ASN A 42 -8.79 -4.83 -23.39
CA ASN A 42 -7.64 -4.71 -24.29
C ASN A 42 -8.09 -4.79 -25.76
N ASN A 43 -7.56 -3.89 -26.60
CA ASN A 43 -7.94 -3.72 -28.01
C ASN A 43 -9.40 -3.28 -28.26
N ALA A 44 -10.11 -2.75 -27.26
CA ALA A 44 -11.42 -2.13 -27.48
C ALA A 44 -11.30 -0.97 -28.48
N SER A 45 -12.33 -0.82 -29.33
CA SER A 45 -12.42 0.24 -30.34
C SER A 45 -13.64 1.12 -30.09
N PHE A 46 -13.47 2.42 -30.27
CA PHE A 46 -14.50 3.43 -30.06
C PHE A 46 -14.54 4.39 -31.25
N SER A 47 -15.70 5.00 -31.50
CA SER A 47 -15.81 6.08 -32.47
C SER A 47 -15.08 7.33 -31.96
N ALA A 48 -14.49 8.10 -32.88
CA ALA A 48 -13.89 9.39 -32.54
C ALA A 48 -14.92 10.32 -31.89
N GLY A 49 -14.50 11.05 -30.86
CA GLY A 49 -15.36 11.91 -30.05
C GLY A 49 -16.14 11.17 -28.95
N ALA A 50 -15.96 9.86 -28.78
CA ALA A 50 -16.60 9.11 -27.70
C ALA A 50 -16.06 9.52 -26.32
N ASN A 51 -16.91 9.33 -25.30
CA ASN A 51 -16.50 9.36 -23.91
C ASN A 51 -16.18 7.93 -23.46
N ILE A 52 -14.96 7.70 -22.99
CA ILE A 52 -14.48 6.37 -22.61
C ILE A 52 -14.39 6.30 -21.09
N THR A 53 -15.18 5.43 -20.47
CA THR A 53 -15.09 5.15 -19.03
C THR A 53 -14.01 4.11 -18.75
N ILE A 54 -12.99 4.53 -18.02
CA ILE A 54 -11.91 3.70 -17.51
C ILE A 54 -12.29 3.27 -16.10
N GLN A 55 -12.31 1.97 -15.85
CA GLN A 55 -12.58 1.38 -14.54
C GLN A 55 -11.37 0.57 -14.11
N ALA A 56 -10.98 0.72 -12.85
CA ALA A 56 -9.87 -0.01 -12.27
C ALA A 56 -10.18 -0.52 -10.86
N THR A 57 -9.54 -1.62 -10.51
CA THR A 57 -9.45 -2.12 -9.14
C THR A 57 -8.02 -2.01 -8.66
N ALA A 58 -7.83 -1.72 -7.37
CA ALA A 58 -6.52 -1.70 -6.76
C ALA A 58 -6.56 -2.36 -5.39
N SER A 59 -5.45 -3.01 -5.03
CA SER A 59 -5.29 -3.69 -3.76
C SER A 59 -3.85 -3.58 -3.28
N ASP A 60 -3.70 -3.41 -1.99
CA ASP A 60 -2.42 -3.32 -1.29
C ASP A 60 -2.44 -4.38 -0.17
N SER A 61 -1.40 -5.22 -0.09
CA SER A 61 -1.39 -6.38 0.80
C SER A 61 -0.86 -6.06 2.19
N ASP A 62 -0.04 -5.01 2.30
CA ASP A 62 0.53 -4.52 3.55
C ASP A 62 0.13 -3.07 3.87
N GLY A 63 -0.58 -2.40 2.96
CA GLY A 63 -1.07 -1.04 3.14
C GLY A 63 -2.53 -0.81 2.76
N SER A 64 -2.82 0.37 2.22
CA SER A 64 -4.17 0.77 1.79
C SER A 64 -4.07 1.71 0.60
N VAL A 65 -4.92 1.48 -0.41
CA VAL A 65 -4.93 2.30 -1.61
C VAL A 65 -5.77 3.56 -1.38
N THR A 66 -5.11 4.70 -1.34
CA THR A 66 -5.78 6.01 -1.14
C THR A 66 -6.29 6.62 -2.44
N LYS A 67 -5.69 6.26 -3.58
CA LYS A 67 -6.11 6.71 -4.90
C LYS A 67 -5.57 5.82 -6.03
N VAL A 68 -6.23 5.90 -7.18
CA VAL A 68 -5.74 5.38 -8.47
C VAL A 68 -5.63 6.53 -9.47
N GLU A 69 -4.48 6.65 -10.10
CA GLU A 69 -4.17 7.62 -11.15
C GLU A 69 -4.25 6.93 -12.52
N PHE A 70 -4.98 7.53 -13.46
CA PHE A 70 -5.21 7.02 -14.81
C PHE A 70 -4.36 7.79 -15.83
N TYR A 71 -3.76 7.06 -16.79
CA TYR A 71 -2.83 7.62 -17.77
C TYR A 71 -3.11 7.11 -19.18
N ASN A 72 -2.76 7.94 -20.17
CA ASN A 72 -2.54 7.55 -21.56
C ASN A 72 -1.05 7.73 -21.89
N GLY A 73 -0.31 6.63 -22.03
CA GLY A 73 1.15 6.67 -22.12
C GLY A 73 1.76 7.30 -20.86
N SER A 74 2.48 8.41 -21.03
CA SER A 74 3.05 9.20 -19.92
C SER A 74 2.14 10.33 -19.42
N THR A 75 1.04 10.63 -20.12
CA THR A 75 0.13 11.73 -19.77
C THR A 75 -0.90 11.27 -18.76
N LYS A 76 -0.95 11.94 -17.60
CA LYS A 76 -2.02 11.73 -16.60
C LYS A 76 -3.33 12.29 -17.14
N LEU A 77 -4.37 11.47 -17.11
CA LEU A 77 -5.74 11.85 -17.48
C LEU A 77 -6.51 12.35 -16.26
N GLY A 78 -6.41 11.63 -15.15
CA GLY A 78 -7.10 11.95 -13.91
C GLY A 78 -6.77 10.98 -12.78
N GLU A 79 -7.48 11.09 -11.68
CA GLU A 79 -7.38 10.19 -10.54
C GLU A 79 -8.73 10.04 -9.84
N ASP A 80 -8.89 8.95 -9.10
CA ASP A 80 -10.04 8.69 -8.25
C ASP A 80 -9.56 8.13 -6.90
N SER A 81 -10.18 8.58 -5.80
CA SER A 81 -9.87 8.15 -4.43
C SER A 81 -10.94 7.23 -3.85
N SER A 82 -11.99 6.89 -4.62
CA SER A 82 -13.09 6.05 -4.16
C SER A 82 -13.17 4.76 -4.97
N SER A 83 -13.09 3.61 -4.30
CA SER A 83 -13.27 2.30 -4.94
C SER A 83 -14.77 1.98 -5.13
N PRO A 84 -15.21 1.42 -6.27
CA PRO A 84 -14.43 1.08 -7.46
C PRO A 84 -13.96 2.33 -8.21
N TYR A 85 -12.68 2.37 -8.60
CA TYR A 85 -12.05 3.58 -9.16
C TYR A 85 -12.48 3.78 -10.61
N THR A 86 -12.97 4.97 -10.93
CA THR A 86 -13.45 5.30 -12.28
C THR A 86 -12.92 6.64 -12.78
N TYR A 87 -12.71 6.74 -14.09
CA TYR A 87 -12.44 8.00 -14.76
C TYR A 87 -13.07 8.02 -16.14
N THR A 88 -13.79 9.10 -16.47
CA THR A 88 -14.36 9.28 -17.81
C THR A 88 -13.46 10.18 -18.63
N TRP A 89 -12.81 9.61 -19.65
CA TRP A 89 -12.04 10.36 -20.62
C TRP A 89 -12.94 10.83 -21.76
N SER A 90 -13.28 12.12 -21.76
CA SER A 90 -14.30 12.68 -22.65
C SER A 90 -13.74 13.11 -24.01
N ASN A 91 -14.59 13.03 -25.04
CA ASN A 91 -14.33 13.53 -26.40
C ASN A 91 -12.99 13.04 -26.99
N VAL A 92 -12.70 11.75 -26.87
CA VAL A 92 -11.41 11.19 -27.28
C VAL A 92 -11.27 11.22 -28.80
N SER A 93 -10.24 11.92 -29.29
CA SER A 93 -9.90 12.00 -30.72
C SER A 93 -9.58 10.62 -31.32
N ALA A 94 -9.62 10.50 -32.64
CA ALA A 94 -9.15 9.28 -33.31
C ALA A 94 -7.65 9.05 -33.02
N GLY A 95 -7.29 7.81 -32.65
CA GLY A 95 -5.91 7.44 -32.38
C GLY A 95 -5.80 6.07 -31.71
N SER A 96 -4.55 5.62 -31.54
CA SER A 96 -4.22 4.45 -30.73
C SER A 96 -3.68 4.92 -29.38
N TYR A 97 -4.23 4.35 -28.30
CA TYR A 97 -3.93 4.77 -26.94
C TYR A 97 -3.52 3.59 -26.08
N THR A 98 -2.57 3.85 -25.16
CA THR A 98 -2.12 2.87 -24.17
C THR A 98 -2.55 3.35 -22.80
N LEU A 99 -3.63 2.77 -22.29
CA LEU A 99 -4.15 3.12 -20.97
C LEU A 99 -3.39 2.36 -19.88
N THR A 100 -2.95 3.08 -18.85
CA THR A 100 -2.38 2.49 -17.63
C THR A 100 -2.99 3.13 -16.39
N ALA A 101 -2.98 2.41 -15.29
CA ALA A 101 -3.44 2.89 -13.98
C ALA A 101 -2.38 2.57 -12.93
N LYS A 102 -2.18 3.48 -11.97
CA LYS A 102 -1.17 3.36 -10.92
C LYS A 102 -1.76 3.80 -9.58
N ALA A 103 -1.27 3.21 -8.50
CA ALA A 103 -1.55 3.66 -7.14
C ALA A 103 -0.21 3.95 -6.45
N PRO A 104 -0.04 5.11 -5.81
CA PRO A 104 1.17 5.41 -5.04
C PRO A 104 1.24 4.53 -3.78
N THR A 105 2.46 4.12 -3.42
CA THR A 105 2.82 3.55 -2.12
C THR A 105 2.76 4.59 -1.02
#